data_AF-A0A3D1WIJ6-F1
#
_entry.id   AF-A0A3D1WIJ6-F1
#
_cell.length_a   1.000
_cell.length_b   1.000
_cell.length_c   1.000
_cell.angle_alpha   90.00
_cell.angle_beta   90.00
_cell.angle_gamma   90.00
#
_symmetry.space_group_name_H-M   'P 1'
#
loop_
_entity.id
_entity.type
_entity.pdbx_description
1 polymer ?
#
loop_
_entity_poly.entity_id
_entity_poly.type
_entity_poly.pdbx_seq_one_letter_code
_entity_poly.pdbx_strand_id
1 'polypeptide(L)'
;MITRGFIEKIRCFFDELGIEATNGISYEEFENKAIKTLNRSKELEDVKLVIKFYNYCVKKWKKIEKIFSKYISKWQELNFEESSSIETVDDESSEGVYCITNALTKSKEIFLTSKAFDDEIYSFKFKNGRFMIEDDSDYYLKYSKMDPGIMKLFNKNNNLICNIVLSNTLDIFLEKNLTKYELIIQNEDEEDSFIGIFEKSYIDSLKDTDFIDFKNMIAAIEWDLLDSKRDVGAARVILYQNIDDISLILYFASSTFLLYKSFNDAEKSQIFAGLVGINTIMTRNLRKKTF
;
A
#
# COMPACT_ATOMS: atom_id res chain seq x y z
N MET A 1 -4.52 27.35 17.86
CA MET A 1 -4.69 27.12 19.31
C MET A 1 -4.49 25.64 19.63
N ILE A 2 -3.78 25.31 20.72
CA ILE A 2 -3.72 23.95 21.27
C ILE A 2 -4.82 23.85 22.32
N THR A 3 -5.75 22.91 22.13
CA THR A 3 -6.89 22.66 23.02
C THR A 3 -6.66 21.35 23.76
N ARG A 4 -7.35 21.15 24.89
CA ARG A 4 -7.31 19.88 25.63
C ARG A 4 -7.66 18.68 24.75
N GLY A 5 -8.77 18.77 24.02
CA GLY A 5 -9.17 17.71 23.07
C GLY A 5 -8.18 17.45 21.93
N PHE A 6 -7.32 18.42 21.57
CA PHE A 6 -6.23 18.14 20.63
C PHE A 6 -5.11 17.33 21.30
N ILE A 7 -4.79 17.61 22.55
CA ILE A 7 -3.78 16.84 23.32
C ILE A 7 -4.27 15.41 23.52
N GLU A 8 -5.52 15.23 23.97
CA GLU A 8 -6.17 13.92 24.17
C GLU A 8 -6.19 13.09 22.88
N LYS A 9 -6.46 13.72 21.73
CA LYS A 9 -6.43 13.04 20.44
C LYS A 9 -5.03 12.56 20.05
N ILE A 10 -4.01 13.40 20.20
CA ILE A 10 -2.62 13.00 19.91
C ILE A 10 -2.16 11.92 20.88
N ARG A 11 -2.60 12.00 22.14
CA ARG A 11 -2.34 11.01 23.16
C ARG A 11 -2.86 9.63 22.77
N CYS A 12 -4.15 9.54 22.44
CA CYS A 12 -4.76 8.31 21.92
C CYS A 12 -3.99 7.74 20.72
N PHE A 13 -3.59 8.57 19.75
CA PHE A 13 -2.81 8.07 18.61
C PHE A 13 -1.41 7.58 18.98
N PHE A 14 -0.79 8.15 20.01
CA PHE A 14 0.51 7.69 20.48
C PHE A 14 0.37 6.37 21.22
N ASP A 15 -0.66 6.23 22.05
CA ASP A 15 -0.92 5.02 22.82
C ASP A 15 -1.23 3.85 21.86
N GLU A 16 -2.07 4.06 20.85
CA GLU A 16 -2.37 3.11 19.76
C GLU A 16 -1.11 2.71 18.95
N LEU A 17 -0.12 3.59 18.84
CA LEU A 17 1.14 3.30 18.17
C LEU A 17 2.20 2.71 19.12
N GLY A 18 1.86 2.42 20.38
CA GLY A 18 2.79 1.90 21.38
C GLY A 18 3.86 2.92 21.81
N ILE A 19 3.49 4.21 21.84
CA ILE A 19 4.39 5.33 22.12
C ILE A 19 4.12 5.95 23.49
N GLU A 20 4.99 5.64 24.44
CA GLU A 20 4.95 6.26 25.76
C GLU A 20 5.78 7.55 25.83
N ALA A 21 5.29 8.64 25.23
CA ALA A 21 6.01 9.93 25.19
C ALA A 21 5.90 10.74 26.50
N THR A 22 6.31 10.18 27.64
CA THR A 22 6.17 10.81 28.98
C THR A 22 6.91 12.15 29.11
N ASN A 23 8.04 12.31 28.41
CA ASN A 23 8.86 13.53 28.40
C ASN A 23 8.93 14.18 27.01
N GLY A 24 8.00 13.83 26.11
CA GLY A 24 8.11 14.12 24.69
C GLY A 24 8.89 13.05 23.92
N ILE A 25 8.93 13.20 22.60
CA ILE A 25 9.59 12.27 21.68
C ILE A 25 10.08 13.06 20.45
N SER A 26 11.20 12.63 19.86
CA SER A 26 11.67 13.17 18.58
C SER A 26 10.81 12.70 17.41
N TYR A 27 10.94 13.35 16.25
CA TYR A 27 10.23 12.91 15.05
C TYR A 27 10.68 11.52 14.61
N GLU A 28 11.98 11.28 14.66
CA GLU A 28 12.62 10.02 14.27
C GLU A 28 12.16 8.86 15.17
N GLU A 29 12.16 9.05 16.48
CA GLU A 29 11.65 8.03 17.41
C GLU A 29 10.15 7.75 17.18
N PHE A 30 9.35 8.79 16.91
CA PHE A 30 7.93 8.63 16.55
C PHE A 30 7.76 7.83 15.25
N GLU A 31 8.55 8.14 14.23
CA GLU A 31 8.51 7.47 12.93
C GLU A 31 8.90 6.00 13.06
N ASN A 32 10.01 5.71 13.75
CA ASN A 32 10.47 4.34 14.01
C ASN A 32 9.43 3.53 14.77
N LYS A 33 8.76 4.12 15.78
CA LYS A 33 7.69 3.43 16.51
C LYS A 33 6.47 3.16 15.62
N ALA A 34 6.06 4.12 14.81
CA ALA A 34 4.93 3.93 13.90
C ALA A 34 5.22 2.84 12.85
N ILE A 35 6.43 2.81 12.28
CA ILE A 35 6.86 1.76 11.35
C ILE A 35 6.90 0.40 12.06
N LYS A 36 7.44 0.35 13.28
CA LYS A 36 7.47 -0.85 14.10
C LYS A 36 6.07 -1.46 14.30
N THR A 37 5.08 -0.61 14.59
CA THR A 37 3.67 -1.01 14.76
C THR A 37 3.04 -1.41 13.42
N LEU A 38 3.38 -0.71 12.33
CA LEU A 38 2.94 -1.07 10.99
C LEU A 38 3.37 -2.49 10.58
N ASN A 39 4.63 -2.84 10.83
CA ASN A 39 5.18 -4.16 10.48
C ASN A 39 4.65 -5.30 11.35
N ARG A 40 4.03 -4.97 12.49
CA ARG A 40 3.40 -5.94 13.39
C ARG A 40 1.87 -5.92 13.28
N SER A 41 1.30 -5.11 12.40
CA SER A 41 -0.15 -5.05 12.20
C SER A 41 -0.69 -6.42 11.79
N LYS A 42 -1.69 -6.90 12.54
CA LYS A 42 -2.22 -8.25 12.39
C LYS A 42 -3.05 -8.39 11.12
N GLU A 43 -3.85 -7.37 10.80
CA GLU A 43 -4.74 -7.34 9.64
C GLU A 43 -4.53 -6.07 8.80
N LEU A 44 -5.10 -6.03 7.60
CA LEU A 44 -5.03 -4.83 6.76
C LEU A 44 -5.73 -3.62 7.42
N GLU A 45 -6.78 -3.82 8.22
CA GLU A 45 -7.44 -2.72 8.92
C GLU A 45 -6.53 -2.06 9.97
N ASP A 46 -5.69 -2.83 10.64
CA ASP A 46 -4.65 -2.31 11.54
C ASP A 46 -3.64 -1.44 10.79
N VAL A 47 -3.17 -1.91 9.62
CA VAL A 47 -2.29 -1.16 8.71
C VAL A 47 -2.93 0.18 8.34
N LYS A 48 -4.23 0.17 8.00
CA LYS A 48 -5.00 1.38 7.65
C LYS A 48 -5.06 2.36 8.83
N LEU A 49 -5.29 1.88 10.04
CA LEU A 49 -5.31 2.69 11.27
C LEU A 49 -3.94 3.30 11.58
N VAL A 50 -2.87 2.51 11.54
CA VAL A 50 -1.49 2.98 11.75
C VAL A 50 -1.17 4.11 10.78
N ILE A 51 -1.41 3.91 9.48
CA ILE A 51 -1.14 4.91 8.45
C ILE A 51 -1.96 6.19 8.67
N LYS A 52 -3.22 6.06 9.08
CA LYS A 52 -4.11 7.20 9.38
C LYS A 52 -3.58 8.01 10.56
N PHE A 53 -3.17 7.35 11.65
CA PHE A 53 -2.63 7.99 12.84
C PHE A 53 -1.29 8.65 12.53
N TYR A 54 -0.39 7.92 11.87
CA TYR A 54 0.90 8.43 11.41
C TYR A 54 0.73 9.71 10.59
N ASN A 55 -0.09 9.66 9.54
CA ASN A 55 -0.32 10.81 8.66
C ASN A 55 -0.93 12.02 9.37
N TYR A 56 -1.81 11.79 10.34
CA TYR A 56 -2.37 12.88 11.14
C TYR A 56 -1.28 13.55 11.97
N CYS A 57 -0.45 12.76 12.65
CA CYS A 57 0.63 13.25 13.51
C CYS A 57 1.69 13.99 12.70
N VAL A 58 2.17 13.44 11.59
CA VAL A 58 3.13 14.09 10.68
C VAL A 58 2.61 15.45 10.20
N LYS A 59 1.35 15.52 9.75
CA LYS A 59 0.73 16.80 9.30
C LYS A 59 0.63 17.84 10.41
N LYS A 60 0.66 17.42 11.68
CA LYS A 60 0.52 18.29 12.86
C LYS A 60 1.80 18.36 13.70
N TRP A 61 2.94 17.85 13.22
CA TRP A 61 4.14 17.67 14.02
C TRP A 61 4.60 18.94 14.74
N LYS A 62 4.70 20.08 14.04
CA LYS A 62 5.05 21.38 14.65
C LYS A 62 4.12 21.83 15.78
N LYS A 63 2.88 21.34 15.81
CA LYS A 63 1.92 21.59 16.90
C LYS A 63 2.09 20.58 18.03
N ILE A 64 2.47 19.34 17.72
CA ILE A 64 2.83 18.28 18.67
C ILE A 64 4.10 18.67 19.44
N GLU A 65 5.14 19.15 18.78
CA GLU A 65 6.36 19.69 19.42
C GLU A 65 6.03 20.81 20.43
N LYS A 66 5.02 21.61 20.13
CA LYS A 66 4.52 22.66 21.05
C LYS A 66 3.79 22.08 22.26
N ILE A 67 3.17 20.90 22.15
CA ILE A 67 2.63 20.19 23.31
C ILE A 67 3.78 19.85 24.26
N PHE A 68 4.83 19.20 23.77
CA PHE A 68 5.93 18.76 24.62
C PHE A 68 6.76 19.92 25.19
N SER A 69 6.90 21.03 24.47
CA SER A 69 7.67 22.18 24.97
C SER A 69 6.88 23.14 25.87
N LYS A 70 5.54 23.20 25.78
CA LYS A 70 4.73 24.22 26.50
C LYS A 70 3.55 23.69 27.30
N TYR A 71 3.09 22.48 27.00
CA TYR A 71 1.89 21.88 27.58
C TYR A 71 2.14 20.46 28.09
N ILE A 72 3.39 20.12 28.42
CA ILE A 72 3.78 18.77 28.87
C ILE A 72 3.07 18.36 30.15
N SER A 73 2.81 19.29 31.08
CA SER A 73 2.05 18.99 32.30
C SER A 73 0.64 18.49 31.98
N LYS A 74 -0.05 19.12 31.02
CA LYS A 74 -1.38 18.69 30.56
C LYS A 74 -1.35 17.35 29.83
N TRP A 75 -0.24 17.02 29.20
CA TRP A 75 -0.04 15.71 28.58
C TRP A 75 0.12 14.63 29.65
N GLN A 76 0.94 14.89 30.67
CA GLN A 76 1.21 13.97 31.78
C GLN A 76 0.00 13.75 32.70
N GLU A 77 -0.92 14.73 32.78
CA GLU A 77 -2.21 14.58 33.48
C GLU A 77 -3.18 13.61 32.79
N LEU A 78 -2.95 13.25 31.51
CA LEU A 78 -3.77 12.28 30.81
C LEU A 78 -3.31 10.86 31.16
N ASN A 79 -4.21 10.08 31.73
CA ASN A 79 -3.99 8.67 31.98
C ASN A 79 -3.80 7.93 30.64
N PHE A 80 -2.86 6.99 30.60
CA PHE A 80 -2.86 5.95 29.58
C PHE A 80 -4.07 5.06 29.84
N GLU A 81 -4.97 4.94 28.88
CA GLU A 81 -5.98 3.89 28.88
C GLU A 81 -5.51 2.82 27.90
N GLU A 82 -5.33 1.59 28.39
CA GLU A 82 -5.09 0.42 27.53
C GLU A 82 -6.42 0.04 26.83
N SER A 83 -6.77 0.81 25.81
CA SER A 83 -7.70 0.36 24.78
C SER A 83 -6.96 0.46 23.45
N SER A 84 -6.53 -0.67 22.90
CA SER A 84 -5.90 -0.72 21.59
C SER A 84 -6.94 -1.12 20.56
N SER A 85 -7.17 -0.26 19.58
CA SER A 85 -7.92 -0.57 18.38
C SER A 85 -7.05 -1.30 17.36
N ILE A 86 -5.73 -1.09 17.42
CA ILE A 86 -4.74 -1.75 16.58
C ILE A 86 -4.34 -3.08 17.23
N GLU A 87 -4.54 -4.19 16.52
CA GLU A 87 -4.03 -5.50 16.89
C GLU A 87 -2.65 -5.72 16.29
N THR A 88 -1.73 -6.25 17.11
CA THR A 88 -0.37 -6.58 16.68
C THR A 88 -0.04 -8.05 16.90
N VAL A 89 0.69 -8.65 15.96
CA VAL A 89 1.26 -9.98 16.11
C VAL A 89 2.58 -9.93 16.88
N ASP A 90 3.00 -11.10 17.36
CA ASP A 90 4.30 -11.25 18.00
C ASP A 90 5.47 -11.10 17.02
N ASP A 91 6.66 -11.07 17.61
CA ASP A 91 7.89 -10.82 16.89
C ASP A 91 8.21 -11.92 15.85
N GLU A 92 7.92 -13.19 16.12
CA GLU A 92 8.20 -14.29 15.19
C GLU A 92 7.23 -14.27 14.00
N SER A 93 5.94 -14.04 14.26
CA SER A 93 4.91 -13.98 13.22
C SER A 93 5.09 -12.81 12.25
N SER A 94 5.70 -11.71 12.70
CA SER A 94 5.95 -10.53 11.87
C SER A 94 7.07 -10.68 10.84
N GLU A 95 7.91 -11.72 10.91
CA GLU A 95 9.03 -11.92 9.97
C GLU A 95 8.57 -12.16 8.52
N GLY A 96 7.41 -12.82 8.35
CA GLY A 96 6.81 -13.10 7.05
C GLY A 96 5.86 -12.00 6.55
N VAL A 97 5.79 -10.85 7.22
CA VAL A 97 4.83 -9.77 6.90
C VAL A 97 5.55 -8.59 6.27
N TYR A 98 5.02 -8.11 5.15
CA TYR A 98 5.52 -6.94 4.45
C TYR A 98 4.38 -5.96 4.22
N CYS A 99 4.65 -4.67 4.45
CA CYS A 99 3.73 -3.59 4.12
C CYS A 99 4.29 -2.76 2.97
N ILE A 100 3.46 -2.57 1.93
CA ILE A 100 3.76 -1.74 0.78
C ILE A 100 2.77 -0.58 0.75
N THR A 101 3.23 0.67 0.81
CA THR A 101 2.34 1.84 0.84
C THR A 101 3.03 3.09 0.31
N ASN A 102 2.28 4.02 -0.28
CA ASN A 102 2.79 5.35 -0.60
C ASN A 102 2.40 6.42 0.43
N ALA A 103 1.92 5.98 1.60
CA ALA A 103 1.29 6.85 2.60
C ALA A 103 2.25 7.37 3.68
N LEU A 104 3.46 6.81 3.78
CA LEU A 104 4.40 7.14 4.87
C LEU A 104 5.24 8.39 4.60
N THR A 105 5.26 8.93 3.38
CA THR A 105 5.99 10.18 3.13
C THR A 105 5.30 11.07 2.11
N LYS A 106 5.84 12.27 1.92
CA LYS A 106 5.38 13.19 0.88
C LYS A 106 5.90 12.86 -0.52
N SER A 107 6.85 11.93 -0.68
CA SER A 107 7.63 11.81 -1.92
C SER A 107 6.86 11.18 -3.10
N LYS A 108 5.60 10.76 -2.91
CA LYS A 108 4.80 10.00 -3.91
C LYS A 108 5.44 8.68 -4.36
N GLU A 109 6.58 8.30 -3.80
CA GLU A 109 7.20 6.99 -3.98
C GLU A 109 6.37 5.94 -3.25
N ILE A 110 6.52 4.69 -3.66
CA ILE A 110 5.99 3.55 -2.93
C ILE A 110 7.06 3.12 -1.94
N PHE A 111 6.64 2.86 -0.72
CA PHE A 111 7.47 2.38 0.36
C PHE A 111 7.18 0.93 0.63
N LEU A 112 8.24 0.20 0.96
CA LEU A 112 8.22 -1.16 1.45
C LEU A 112 8.78 -1.12 2.87
N THR A 113 8.12 -1.77 3.80
CA THR A 113 8.64 -1.97 5.15
C THR A 113 8.25 -3.34 5.66
N SER A 114 9.12 -3.90 6.49
CA SER A 114 8.97 -5.21 7.12
C SER A 114 9.94 -5.30 8.28
N LYS A 115 9.63 -6.15 9.24
CA LYS A 115 10.59 -6.54 10.28
C LYS A 115 11.83 -7.21 9.68
N ALA A 116 11.71 -7.92 8.57
CA ALA A 116 12.83 -8.54 7.86
C ALA A 116 13.91 -7.52 7.43
N PHE A 117 13.56 -6.23 7.45
CA PHE A 117 14.46 -5.12 7.19
C PHE A 117 14.72 -4.27 8.44
N ASP A 118 14.77 -4.89 9.62
CA ASP A 118 14.99 -4.20 10.91
C ASP A 118 14.01 -3.05 11.16
N ASP A 119 12.77 -3.21 10.71
CA ASP A 119 11.72 -2.18 10.76
C ASP A 119 12.10 -0.88 10.00
N GLU A 120 12.94 -0.97 8.98
CA GLU A 120 13.30 0.16 8.11
C GLU A 120 12.31 0.38 6.95
N ILE A 121 12.41 1.55 6.32
CA ILE A 121 11.67 1.92 5.11
C ILE A 121 12.56 1.84 3.88
N TYR A 122 12.14 1.02 2.93
CA TYR A 122 12.72 0.91 1.59
C TYR A 122 11.82 1.63 0.58
N SER A 123 12.40 2.17 -0.49
CA SER A 123 11.64 2.88 -1.53
C SER A 123 11.64 2.10 -2.84
N PHE A 124 10.45 1.82 -3.36
CA PHE A 124 10.25 1.45 -4.76
C PHE A 124 10.47 2.70 -5.63
N LYS A 125 11.63 2.76 -6.28
CA LYS A 125 12.07 3.90 -7.07
C LYS A 125 11.45 3.86 -8.47
N PHE A 126 10.94 5.01 -8.91
CA PHE A 126 10.56 5.22 -10.31
C PHE A 126 11.66 5.96 -11.06
N LYS A 127 12.43 5.26 -11.90
CA LYS A 127 13.58 5.83 -12.63
C LYS A 127 13.56 5.38 -14.08
N ASN A 128 13.74 6.32 -15.01
CA ASN A 128 13.77 6.05 -16.45
C ASN A 128 12.57 5.24 -16.97
N GLY A 129 11.37 5.50 -16.40
CA GLY A 129 10.13 4.80 -16.77
C GLY A 129 10.02 3.38 -16.19
N ARG A 130 10.82 3.02 -15.18
CA ARG A 130 10.84 1.70 -14.53
C ARG A 130 10.55 1.85 -13.04
N PHE A 131 9.75 0.96 -12.48
CA PHE A 131 9.64 0.78 -11.04
C PHE A 131 10.55 -0.37 -10.60
N MET A 132 11.39 -0.11 -9.59
CA MET A 132 12.37 -1.07 -9.08
C MET A 132 12.48 -0.94 -7.55
N ILE A 133 12.68 -2.03 -6.83
CA ILE A 133 12.97 -2.02 -5.38
C ILE A 133 14.35 -1.37 -5.15
N GLU A 134 15.35 -1.85 -5.90
CA GLU A 134 16.74 -1.37 -5.86
C GLU A 134 17.27 -1.15 -7.28
N ASP A 135 18.38 -0.40 -7.41
CA ASP A 135 18.96 -0.09 -8.72
C ASP A 135 19.50 -1.36 -9.46
N ASP A 136 19.82 -2.41 -8.72
CA ASP A 136 20.33 -3.71 -9.18
C ASP A 136 19.32 -4.87 -9.04
N SER A 137 18.04 -4.55 -8.80
CA SER A 137 16.98 -5.56 -8.67
C SER A 137 16.89 -6.49 -9.90
N ASP A 138 16.64 -7.77 -9.63
CA ASP A 138 16.51 -8.81 -10.67
C ASP A 138 15.29 -8.59 -11.59
N TYR A 139 14.36 -7.74 -11.18
CA TYR A 139 13.14 -7.43 -11.92
C TYR A 139 12.87 -5.92 -11.97
N TYR A 140 12.00 -5.53 -12.89
CA TYR A 140 11.41 -4.19 -12.89
C TYR A 140 10.03 -4.18 -13.55
N LEU A 141 9.18 -3.25 -13.15
CA LEU A 141 7.88 -3.01 -13.76
C LEU A 141 7.89 -1.80 -14.69
N LYS A 142 7.08 -1.85 -15.74
CA LYS A 142 6.75 -0.72 -16.62
C LYS A 142 5.25 -0.67 -16.88
N TYR A 143 4.66 0.51 -16.91
CA TYR A 143 3.31 0.66 -17.48
C TYR A 143 3.31 0.26 -18.95
N SER A 144 2.23 -0.39 -19.39
CA SER A 144 1.95 -0.55 -20.80
C SER A 144 1.62 0.82 -21.40
N LYS A 145 2.21 1.11 -22.57
CA LYS A 145 1.90 2.35 -23.32
C LYS A 145 0.54 2.31 -24.00
N MET A 146 -0.03 1.10 -24.16
CA MET A 146 -1.27 0.88 -24.91
C MET A 146 -2.49 0.79 -24.02
N ASP A 147 -2.33 0.35 -22.78
CA ASP A 147 -3.43 0.04 -21.87
C ASP A 147 -3.05 0.43 -20.43
N PRO A 148 -3.73 1.41 -19.81
CA PRO A 148 -3.44 1.84 -18.44
C PRO A 148 -3.73 0.76 -17.38
N GLY A 149 -4.54 -0.27 -17.71
CA GLY A 149 -4.83 -1.43 -16.89
C GLY A 149 -3.80 -2.55 -17.01
N ILE A 150 -2.69 -2.34 -17.72
CA ILE A 150 -1.63 -3.35 -17.89
C ILE A 150 -0.27 -2.80 -17.46
N MET A 151 0.42 -3.56 -16.61
CA MET A 151 1.84 -3.43 -16.31
C MET A 151 2.60 -4.62 -16.89
N LYS A 152 3.86 -4.39 -17.23
CA LYS A 152 4.76 -5.40 -17.78
C LYS A 152 5.90 -5.63 -16.81
N LEU A 153 6.08 -6.87 -16.39
CA LEU A 153 7.19 -7.30 -15.58
C LEU A 153 8.32 -7.81 -16.47
N PHE A 154 9.51 -7.27 -16.28
CA PHE A 154 10.72 -7.70 -16.97
C PHE A 154 11.74 -8.20 -15.96
N ASN A 155 12.59 -9.13 -16.38
CA ASN A 155 13.81 -9.43 -15.63
C ASN A 155 14.93 -8.43 -15.96
N LYS A 156 16.06 -8.51 -15.25
CA LYS A 156 17.26 -7.69 -15.46
C LYS A 156 17.81 -7.75 -16.89
N ASN A 157 17.57 -8.86 -17.60
CA ASN A 157 17.98 -9.05 -19.00
C ASN A 157 17.02 -8.40 -20.01
N ASN A 158 16.00 -7.65 -19.55
CA ASN A 158 14.93 -7.04 -20.36
C ASN A 158 14.02 -8.04 -21.09
N ASN A 159 13.98 -9.30 -20.65
CA ASN A 159 12.99 -10.25 -21.14
C ASN A 159 11.66 -9.98 -20.43
N LEU A 160 10.57 -9.91 -21.19
CA LEU A 160 9.22 -9.84 -20.63
C LEU A 160 8.91 -11.18 -19.96
N ILE A 161 8.55 -11.13 -18.68
CA ILE A 161 8.26 -12.31 -17.86
C ILE A 161 6.76 -12.55 -17.76
N CYS A 162 5.99 -11.49 -17.55
CA CYS A 162 4.53 -11.54 -17.60
C CYS A 162 3.96 -10.13 -17.84
N ASN A 163 2.70 -10.08 -18.26
CA ASN A 163 1.88 -8.90 -18.07
C ASN A 163 1.09 -9.08 -16.77
N ILE A 164 1.01 -8.04 -15.96
CA ILE A 164 0.12 -7.96 -14.82
C ILE A 164 -1.04 -7.06 -15.23
N VAL A 165 -2.25 -7.58 -15.15
CA VAL A 165 -3.44 -6.95 -15.70
C VAL A 165 -4.45 -6.71 -14.59
N LEU A 166 -5.04 -5.52 -14.58
CA LEU A 166 -6.12 -5.14 -13.69
C LEU A 166 -7.47 -5.59 -14.27
N SER A 167 -8.23 -6.33 -13.49
CA SER A 167 -9.59 -6.73 -13.83
C SER A 167 -10.58 -5.57 -13.63
N ASN A 168 -11.79 -5.75 -14.14
CA ASN A 168 -12.88 -4.80 -13.88
C ASN A 168 -13.35 -4.80 -12.42
N THR A 169 -13.05 -5.87 -11.66
CA THR A 169 -13.29 -5.97 -10.21
C THR A 169 -12.12 -5.42 -9.39
N LEU A 170 -11.12 -4.81 -10.05
CA LEU A 170 -9.91 -4.22 -9.44
C LEU A 170 -8.89 -5.23 -8.92
N ASP A 171 -9.07 -6.50 -9.24
CA ASP A 171 -8.10 -7.56 -8.94
C ASP A 171 -6.98 -7.60 -9.97
N ILE A 172 -5.84 -8.19 -9.64
CA ILE A 172 -4.76 -8.43 -10.60
C ILE A 172 -4.65 -9.89 -11.03
N PHE A 173 -4.31 -10.11 -12.28
CA PHE A 173 -4.02 -11.42 -12.85
C PHE A 173 -2.80 -11.37 -13.77
N LEU A 174 -2.21 -12.54 -14.05
CA LEU A 174 -1.00 -12.66 -14.86
C LEU A 174 -1.33 -13.20 -16.25
N GLU A 175 -1.03 -12.42 -17.30
CA GLU A 175 -1.09 -12.89 -18.68
C GLU A 175 0.30 -13.18 -19.24
N LYS A 176 0.38 -14.15 -20.16
CA LYS A 176 1.65 -14.57 -20.79
C LYS A 176 2.71 -14.89 -19.71
N ASN A 177 2.24 -15.55 -18.66
CA ASN A 177 2.96 -15.74 -17.41
C ASN A 177 4.05 -16.82 -17.54
N LEU A 178 5.32 -16.38 -17.54
CA LEU A 178 6.52 -17.22 -17.50
C LEU A 178 7.07 -17.40 -16.08
N THR A 179 6.42 -16.83 -15.07
CA THR A 179 6.80 -17.07 -13.67
C THR A 179 6.37 -18.45 -13.22
N LYS A 180 6.91 -18.90 -12.09
CA LYS A 180 6.47 -20.13 -11.43
C LYS A 180 5.21 -19.96 -10.58
N TYR A 181 4.65 -18.76 -10.51
CA TYR A 181 3.52 -18.46 -9.64
C TYR A 181 2.24 -18.22 -10.44
N GLU A 182 1.10 -18.51 -9.82
CA GLU A 182 -0.22 -18.15 -10.32
C GLU A 182 -0.94 -17.31 -9.24
N LEU A 183 -1.72 -16.31 -9.67
CA LEU A 183 -2.50 -15.44 -8.79
C LEU A 183 -3.96 -15.88 -8.83
N ILE A 184 -4.53 -16.18 -7.67
CA ILE A 184 -5.92 -16.60 -7.53
C ILE A 184 -6.62 -15.63 -6.59
N ILE A 185 -7.68 -15.01 -7.09
CA ILE A 185 -8.52 -14.09 -6.32
C ILE A 185 -9.40 -14.91 -5.39
N GLN A 186 -9.42 -14.54 -4.12
CA GLN A 186 -10.28 -15.13 -3.11
C GLN A 186 -11.25 -14.10 -2.59
N ASN A 187 -12.51 -14.48 -2.58
CA ASN A 187 -13.62 -13.74 -1.98
C ASN A 187 -14.27 -14.71 -0.99
N GLU A 188 -13.76 -14.77 0.23
CA GLU A 188 -14.34 -15.64 1.27
C GLU A 188 -15.67 -15.08 1.77
N ASP A 189 -15.79 -13.75 1.89
CA ASP A 189 -17.01 -12.98 2.13
C ASP A 189 -16.84 -11.56 1.54
N GLU A 190 -17.92 -10.76 1.38
CA GLU A 190 -17.89 -9.42 0.75
C GLU A 190 -16.89 -8.42 1.38
N GLU A 191 -16.35 -8.73 2.56
CA GLU A 191 -15.47 -7.84 3.34
C GLU A 191 -13.98 -8.26 3.34
N ASP A 192 -13.65 -9.52 3.05
CA ASP A 192 -12.27 -10.06 3.18
C ASP A 192 -11.77 -10.69 1.86
N SER A 193 -11.63 -9.88 0.81
CA SER A 193 -11.03 -10.30 -0.45
C SER A 193 -9.50 -10.20 -0.42
N PHE A 194 -8.80 -11.24 -0.83
CA PHE A 194 -7.34 -11.23 -0.98
C PHE A 194 -6.90 -11.96 -2.26
N ILE A 195 -5.67 -11.70 -2.69
CA ILE A 195 -5.05 -12.40 -3.81
C ILE A 195 -4.09 -13.44 -3.26
N GLY A 196 -4.44 -14.71 -3.41
CA GLY A 196 -3.59 -15.84 -3.07
C GLY A 196 -2.55 -16.12 -4.15
N ILE A 197 -1.34 -16.44 -3.75
CA ILE A 197 -0.22 -16.79 -4.63
C ILE A 197 0.12 -18.25 -4.44
N PHE A 198 0.09 -19.00 -5.55
CA PHE A 198 0.33 -20.45 -5.56
C PHE A 198 1.45 -20.80 -6.54
N GLU A 199 2.09 -21.95 -6.33
CA GLU A 199 2.98 -22.51 -7.35
C GLU A 199 2.12 -22.94 -8.54
N LYS A 200 2.54 -22.55 -9.74
CA LYS A 200 1.82 -22.84 -10.98
C LYS A 200 1.70 -24.34 -11.22
N SER A 201 2.73 -25.11 -10.86
CA SER A 201 2.72 -26.58 -10.96
C SER A 201 1.64 -27.22 -10.09
N TYR A 202 1.31 -26.63 -8.94
CA TYR A 202 0.21 -27.08 -8.10
C TYR A 202 -1.13 -26.81 -8.79
N ILE A 203 -1.34 -25.57 -9.26
CA ILE A 203 -2.58 -25.20 -9.97
C ILE A 203 -2.78 -26.07 -11.22
N ASP A 204 -1.74 -26.27 -12.03
CA ASP A 204 -1.77 -27.11 -13.23
C ASP A 204 -2.03 -28.60 -12.93
N SER A 205 -1.82 -29.04 -11.67
CA SER A 205 -2.08 -30.42 -11.25
C SER A 205 -3.54 -30.68 -10.84
N LEU A 206 -4.31 -29.63 -10.60
CA LEU A 206 -5.71 -29.71 -10.22
C LEU A 206 -6.58 -30.04 -11.44
N LYS A 207 -7.60 -30.85 -11.23
CA LYS A 207 -8.68 -31.03 -12.22
C LYS A 207 -9.69 -29.90 -12.08
N ASP A 208 -10.47 -29.66 -13.13
CA ASP A 208 -11.54 -28.63 -13.13
C ASP A 208 -12.58 -28.79 -12.01
N THR A 209 -12.69 -29.99 -11.42
CA THR A 209 -13.60 -30.30 -10.32
C THR A 209 -12.96 -30.16 -8.94
N ASP A 210 -11.64 -30.02 -8.87
CA ASP A 210 -10.90 -29.99 -7.63
C ASP A 210 -10.99 -28.59 -7.01
N PHE A 211 -11.06 -28.55 -5.68
CA PHE A 211 -10.99 -27.31 -4.93
C PHE A 211 -9.52 -26.97 -4.66
N ILE A 212 -9.21 -25.67 -4.69
CA ILE A 212 -7.90 -25.17 -4.30
C ILE A 212 -7.75 -25.35 -2.78
N ASP A 213 -6.73 -26.08 -2.36
CA ASP A 213 -6.34 -26.25 -0.97
C ASP A 213 -5.38 -25.13 -0.56
N PHE A 214 -5.88 -24.21 0.24
CA PHE A 214 -5.17 -23.04 0.74
C PHE A 214 -3.92 -23.35 1.55
N LYS A 215 -3.75 -24.58 2.02
CA LYS A 215 -2.48 -25.00 2.64
C LYS A 215 -1.31 -24.98 1.66
N ASN A 216 -1.58 -25.02 0.36
CA ASN A 216 -0.57 -24.88 -0.69
C ASN A 216 -0.32 -23.42 -1.11
N MET A 217 -1.00 -22.46 -0.49
CA MET A 217 -0.75 -21.05 -0.71
C MET A 217 0.65 -20.69 -0.19
N ILE A 218 1.39 -19.95 -1.00
CA ILE A 218 2.75 -19.51 -0.68
C ILE A 218 2.70 -18.17 0.03
N ALA A 219 1.85 -17.27 -0.47
CA ALA A 219 1.66 -15.93 0.08
C ALA A 219 0.26 -15.41 -0.23
N ALA A 220 -0.18 -14.42 0.55
CA ALA A 220 -1.40 -13.66 0.30
C ALA A 220 -1.07 -12.16 0.15
N ILE A 221 -1.82 -11.48 -0.70
CA ILE A 221 -1.81 -10.02 -0.85
C ILE A 221 -3.18 -9.49 -0.48
N GLU A 222 -3.24 -8.76 0.63
CA GLU A 222 -4.38 -7.93 1.02
C GLU A 222 -4.06 -6.50 0.60
N TRP A 223 -5.03 -5.76 0.07
CA TRP A 223 -4.77 -4.36 -0.31
C TRP A 223 -6.04 -3.50 -0.27
N ASP A 224 -5.85 -2.21 -0.01
CA ASP A 224 -6.95 -1.24 0.01
C ASP A 224 -6.46 0.19 -0.26
N LEU A 225 -7.39 1.06 -0.63
CA LEU A 225 -7.21 2.49 -0.81
C LEU A 225 -7.56 3.23 0.47
N LEU A 226 -6.70 4.15 0.87
CA LEU A 226 -6.78 4.81 2.18
C LEU A 226 -7.48 6.16 2.14
N ASP A 227 -7.74 6.69 0.94
CA ASP A 227 -8.37 7.99 0.77
C ASP A 227 -9.42 8.01 -0.32
N SER A 228 -10.41 8.90 -0.15
CA SER A 228 -11.52 9.05 -1.10
C SER A 228 -11.07 9.58 -2.48
N LYS A 229 -9.86 10.15 -2.56
CA LYS A 229 -9.25 10.59 -3.84
C LYS A 229 -8.56 9.46 -4.58
N ARG A 230 -8.32 8.34 -3.88
CA ARG A 230 -7.69 7.12 -4.36
C ARG A 230 -6.25 7.35 -4.83
N ASP A 231 -5.56 8.25 -4.14
CA ASP A 231 -4.17 8.61 -4.39
C ASP A 231 -3.24 7.87 -3.42
N VAL A 232 -3.79 7.33 -2.33
CA VAL A 232 -3.07 6.65 -1.26
C VAL A 232 -3.59 5.22 -1.10
N GLY A 233 -2.68 4.25 -1.03
CA GLY A 233 -3.02 2.85 -0.82
C GLY A 233 -2.04 2.14 0.10
N ALA A 234 -2.45 0.98 0.60
CA ALA A 234 -1.58 0.05 1.28
C ALA A 234 -1.87 -1.38 0.81
N ALA A 235 -0.82 -2.19 0.75
CA ALA A 235 -0.90 -3.63 0.60
C ALA A 235 -0.13 -4.30 1.72
N ARG A 236 -0.70 -5.37 2.26
CA ARG A 236 -0.10 -6.25 3.24
C ARG A 236 0.16 -7.60 2.56
N VAL A 237 1.40 -8.04 2.62
CA VAL A 237 1.83 -9.33 2.07
C VAL A 237 2.17 -10.24 3.24
N ILE A 238 1.59 -11.45 3.22
CA ILE A 238 1.83 -12.48 4.23
C ILE A 238 2.50 -13.66 3.54
N LEU A 239 3.63 -14.12 4.05
CA LEU A 239 4.28 -15.35 3.60
C LEU A 239 3.87 -16.51 4.51
N TYR A 240 3.42 -17.61 3.90
CA TYR A 240 3.10 -18.86 4.60
C TYR A 240 4.20 -19.91 4.44
N GLN A 241 5.12 -19.69 3.49
CA GLN A 241 6.23 -20.59 3.19
C GLN A 241 7.51 -19.77 3.00
N ASN A 242 8.67 -20.40 3.22
CA ASN A 242 9.94 -19.78 2.87
C ASN A 242 10.09 -19.72 1.34
N ILE A 243 10.30 -18.52 0.82
CA ILE A 243 10.39 -18.26 -0.62
C ILE A 243 11.77 -17.70 -0.95
N ASP A 244 12.47 -18.33 -1.90
CA ASP A 244 13.78 -17.84 -2.36
C ASP A 244 13.70 -16.50 -3.10
N ASP A 245 12.60 -16.25 -3.83
CA ASP A 245 12.37 -15.03 -4.62
C ASP A 245 11.17 -14.23 -4.10
N ILE A 246 11.37 -13.62 -2.93
CA ILE A 246 10.42 -12.67 -2.33
C ILE A 246 10.24 -11.42 -3.20
N SER A 247 11.28 -11.01 -3.93
CA SER A 247 11.24 -9.80 -4.77
C SER A 247 10.09 -9.85 -5.77
N LEU A 248 9.91 -11.00 -6.43
CA LEU A 248 8.84 -11.19 -7.39
C LEU A 248 7.44 -11.00 -6.77
N ILE A 249 7.23 -11.51 -5.56
CA ILE A 249 5.98 -11.36 -4.80
C ILE A 249 5.72 -9.89 -4.47
N LEU A 250 6.75 -9.16 -4.03
CA LEU A 250 6.65 -7.73 -3.73
C LEU A 250 6.35 -6.90 -4.99
N TYR A 251 6.82 -7.31 -6.17
CA TYR A 251 6.43 -6.69 -7.43
C TYR A 251 4.96 -6.93 -7.77
N PHE A 252 4.42 -8.12 -7.51
CA PHE A 252 2.98 -8.36 -7.68
C PHE A 252 2.16 -7.48 -6.75
N ALA A 253 2.46 -7.46 -5.46
CA ALA A 253 1.74 -6.63 -4.49
C ALA A 253 1.84 -5.13 -4.79
N SER A 254 3.01 -4.65 -5.19
CA SER A 254 3.20 -3.24 -5.59
C SER A 254 2.42 -2.88 -6.85
N SER A 255 2.28 -3.84 -7.78
CA SER A 255 1.56 -3.61 -9.03
C SER A 255 0.06 -3.39 -8.83
N THR A 256 -0.55 -3.98 -7.80
CA THR A 256 -1.98 -3.83 -7.50
C THR A 256 -2.37 -2.36 -7.33
N PHE A 257 -1.65 -1.65 -6.45
CA PHE A 257 -1.86 -0.22 -6.24
C PHE A 257 -1.46 0.64 -7.46
N LEU A 258 -0.33 0.32 -8.11
CA LEU A 258 0.16 1.08 -9.29
C LEU A 258 -0.82 1.03 -10.46
N LEU A 259 -1.32 -0.16 -10.77
CA LEU A 259 -2.32 -0.39 -11.81
C LEU A 259 -3.60 0.36 -11.50
N TYR A 260 -4.11 0.22 -10.28
CA TYR A 260 -5.31 0.94 -9.86
C TYR A 260 -5.17 2.45 -10.07
N LYS A 261 -4.05 3.02 -9.63
CA LYS A 261 -3.78 4.45 -9.77
C LYS A 261 -3.72 4.88 -11.24
N SER A 262 -3.01 4.13 -12.07
CA SER A 262 -2.92 4.38 -13.52
C SER A 262 -4.29 4.35 -14.19
N PHE A 263 -5.11 3.36 -13.85
CA PHE A 263 -6.48 3.22 -14.33
C PHE A 263 -7.35 4.43 -13.94
N ASN A 264 -7.33 4.81 -12.65
CA ASN A 264 -8.09 5.97 -12.14
C ASN A 264 -7.63 7.30 -12.77
N ASP A 265 -6.32 7.49 -12.97
CA ASP A 265 -5.78 8.67 -13.65
C ASP A 265 -6.21 8.73 -15.12
N ALA A 266 -6.30 7.57 -15.80
CA ALA A 266 -6.81 7.47 -17.15
C ALA A 266 -8.30 7.80 -17.25
N GLU A 267 -9.14 7.26 -16.34
CA GLU A 267 -10.57 7.59 -16.27
C GLU A 267 -10.80 9.09 -16.03
N LYS A 268 -10.11 9.67 -15.05
CA LYS A 268 -10.16 11.12 -14.77
C LYS A 268 -9.77 11.94 -16.01
N SER A 269 -8.75 11.49 -16.74
CA SER A 269 -8.29 12.15 -17.97
C SER A 269 -9.30 12.04 -19.11
N GLN A 270 -9.98 10.89 -19.27
CA GLN A 270 -11.04 10.71 -20.27
C GLN A 270 -12.25 11.58 -19.97
N ILE A 271 -12.68 11.67 -18.70
CA ILE A 271 -13.77 12.56 -18.27
C ILE A 271 -13.41 14.02 -18.56
N PHE A 272 -12.18 14.44 -18.21
CA PHE A 272 -11.71 15.79 -18.48
C PHE A 272 -11.63 16.09 -19.98
N ALA A 273 -11.10 15.16 -20.79
CA ALA A 273 -11.05 15.28 -22.24
C ALA A 273 -12.47 15.35 -22.86
N GLY A 274 -13.43 14.60 -22.33
CA GLY A 274 -14.84 14.67 -22.71
C GLY A 274 -15.47 16.03 -22.41
N LEU A 275 -15.21 16.59 -21.21
CA LEU A 275 -15.69 17.92 -20.81
C LEU A 275 -15.05 19.05 -21.63
N VAL A 276 -13.74 18.96 -21.89
CA VAL A 276 -13.03 19.91 -22.77
C VAL A 276 -13.52 19.76 -24.21
N GLY A 277 -13.79 18.53 -24.68
CA GLY A 277 -14.37 18.25 -26.00
C GLY A 277 -15.74 18.89 -26.17
N ILE A 278 -16.63 18.75 -25.18
CA ILE A 278 -17.95 19.41 -25.16
C ILE A 278 -17.79 20.93 -25.16
N ASN A 279 -16.92 21.50 -24.33
CA ASN A 279 -16.67 22.95 -24.30
C ASN A 279 -16.05 23.47 -25.60
N THR A 280 -15.21 22.68 -26.28
CA THR A 280 -14.62 23.02 -27.58
C THR A 280 -15.65 22.95 -28.72
N ILE A 281 -16.58 22.00 -28.65
CA ILE A 281 -17.71 21.91 -29.59
C ILE A 281 -18.71 23.06 -29.37
N MET A 282 -19.03 23.40 -28.11
CA MET A 282 -19.91 24.54 -27.80
C MET A 282 -19.31 25.88 -28.24
N THR A 283 -18.01 26.11 -28.02
CA THR A 283 -17.32 27.34 -28.47
C THR A 283 -17.16 27.41 -29.99
N ARG A 284 -16.96 26.27 -30.69
CA ARG A 284 -16.98 26.23 -32.17
C ARG A 284 -18.37 26.51 -32.75
N ASN A 285 -19.43 26.02 -32.13
CA ASN A 285 -20.81 26.26 -32.58
C ASN A 285 -21.29 27.68 -32.30
N LEU A 286 -20.77 28.35 -31.26
CA LEU A 286 -21.02 29.77 -31.01
C LEU A 286 -20.32 30.68 -32.04
N ARG A 287 -19.10 30.32 -32.48
CA ARG A 287 -18.38 31.07 -33.53
C ARG A 287 -18.93 30.87 -34.95
N LYS A 288 -19.59 29.73 -35.22
CA LYS A 288 -20.27 29.49 -36.51
C LYS A 288 -21.65 30.16 -36.64
N LYS A 289 -22.20 30.73 -35.56
CA LYS A 289 -23.46 31.49 -35.57
C LYS A 289 -23.26 33.01 -35.56
N THR A 290 -22.02 33.49 -35.66
CA THR A 290 -21.68 34.94 -35.63
C THR A 290 -20.97 35.45 -36.89
N PHE A 291 -21.06 34.73 -38.02
CA PHE A 291 -20.73 35.25 -39.34
C PHE A 291 -21.76 34.78 -40.36
#